data_AF-A0A5S6QN69-F1
#
_entry.id   AF-A0A5S6QN69-F1
#
_cell.length_a   1.000
_cell.length_b   1.000
_cell.length_c   1.000
_cell.angle_alpha   90.00
_cell.angle_beta   90.00
_cell.angle_gamma   90.00
#
_symmetry.space_group_name_H-M   'P 1'
#
loop_
_entity.id
_entity.type
_entity.pdbx_description
1 polymer ?
#
loop_
_entity_poly.entity_id
_entity_poly.type
_entity_poly.pdbx_seq_one_letter_code
_entity_poly.pdbx_strand_id
1 'polypeptide(L)'
;MADRRSRADSSREGKQREVLSRYGKVKILNLLNRGMSYAEVVRRVGKNESSIRAIKQKEAQVRQSVCAAPTMAKRVPTNLGHPLWIEDMYQKHISLMDE
;
A
#
# COMPACT_ATOMS: atom_id res chain seq x y z
N MET A 1 7.93 7.86 -46.85
CA MET A 1 9.20 7.36 -46.28
C MET A 1 9.16 7.58 -44.77
N ALA A 2 9.61 6.58 -44.01
CA ALA A 2 9.14 6.19 -42.67
C ALA A 2 9.16 7.23 -41.53
N ASP A 3 8.10 7.11 -40.72
CA ASP A 3 7.91 7.54 -39.34
C ASP A 3 9.02 7.01 -38.42
N ARG A 4 9.73 7.88 -37.70
CA ARG A 4 10.68 7.52 -36.62
C ARG A 4 10.73 8.59 -35.55
N ARG A 5 9.69 8.71 -34.73
CA ARG A 5 9.87 9.18 -33.35
C ARG A 5 9.61 8.01 -32.43
N SER A 6 10.70 7.28 -32.21
CA SER A 6 10.85 6.22 -31.23
C SER A 6 10.14 6.60 -29.94
N ARG A 7 8.99 5.97 -29.70
CA ARG A 7 8.44 5.84 -28.35
C ARG A 7 9.51 5.12 -27.54
N ALA A 8 10.24 5.87 -26.73
CA ALA A 8 11.03 5.33 -25.66
C ALA A 8 10.04 4.76 -24.63
N ASP A 9 9.59 3.53 -24.91
CA ASP A 9 8.91 2.65 -23.98
C ASP A 9 9.97 2.04 -23.06
N SER A 10 10.60 2.90 -22.25
CA SER A 10 11.45 2.44 -21.17
C SER A 10 10.56 2.27 -19.94
N SER A 11 10.08 1.04 -19.75
CA SER A 11 9.67 0.42 -18.49
C SER A 11 9.53 1.43 -17.34
N ARG A 12 8.39 2.11 -17.26
CA ARG A 12 7.99 2.77 -16.00
C ARG A 12 7.46 1.66 -15.12
N GLU A 13 8.34 0.88 -14.52
CA GLU A 13 8.04 0.15 -13.29
C GLU A 13 7.39 1.16 -12.36
N GLY A 14 6.07 1.08 -12.23
CA GLY A 14 5.30 2.05 -11.48
C GLY A 14 5.85 2.05 -10.08
N LYS A 15 6.55 3.13 -9.69
CA LYS A 15 7.18 3.27 -8.37
C LYS A 15 6.12 2.93 -7.33
N GLN A 16 6.24 1.74 -6.72
CA GLN A 16 5.29 1.29 -5.74
C GLN A 16 5.26 2.31 -4.62
N ARG A 17 4.06 2.80 -4.29
CA ARG A 17 3.91 3.81 -3.25
C ARG A 17 4.15 3.15 -1.91
N GLU A 18 5.31 3.40 -1.33
CA GLU A 18 5.61 2.91 0.00
C GLU A 18 4.70 3.61 1.01
N VAL A 19 3.78 2.86 1.61
CA VAL A 19 2.81 3.38 2.56
C VAL A 19 3.46 3.52 3.93
N LEU A 20 3.48 4.74 4.45
CA LEU A 20 3.93 5.00 5.81
C LEU A 20 3.03 4.32 6.84
N SER A 21 3.66 3.62 7.79
CA SER A 21 3.00 3.11 8.99
C SER A 21 2.32 4.24 9.77
N ARG A 22 1.25 3.89 10.49
CA ARG A 22 0.49 4.80 11.36
C ARG A 22 1.41 5.57 12.32
N TYR A 23 2.37 4.90 12.94
CA TYR A 23 3.36 5.53 13.82
C TYR A 23 4.34 6.45 13.09
N GLY A 24 4.73 6.11 11.85
CA GLY A 24 5.56 6.97 11.03
C GLY A 24 4.90 8.31 10.72
N LYS A 25 3.58 8.31 10.46
CA LYS A 25 2.79 9.53 10.27
C LYS A 25 2.75 10.39 11.53
N VAL A 26 2.59 9.78 12.72
CA VAL A 26 2.64 10.52 14.01
C VAL A 26 4.02 11.12 14.26
N LYS A 27 5.10 10.38 13.97
CA LYS A 27 6.47 10.87 14.12
C LYS A 27 6.70 12.14 13.29
N ILE A 28 6.24 12.16 12.03
CA ILE A 28 6.28 13.35 11.17
C ILE A 28 5.55 14.54 11.82
N LEU A 29 4.33 14.32 12.34
CA LEU A 29 3.55 15.36 13.00
C LEU A 29 4.25 15.92 14.25
N ASN A 30 4.85 15.06 15.06
CA ASN A 30 5.61 15.47 16.25
C ASN A 30 6.85 16.30 15.87
N LEU A 31 7.55 15.96 14.79
CA LEU A 31 8.69 16.74 14.32
C LEU A 31 8.25 18.14 13.88
N LEU A 32 7.16 18.24 13.10
CA LEU A 32 6.60 19.53 12.70
C LEU A 32 6.12 20.35 13.91
N ASN A 33 5.51 19.71 14.92
CA ASN A 33 5.06 20.39 16.13
C ASN A 33 6.22 20.91 17.01
N ARG A 34 7.41 20.31 16.88
CA ARG A 34 8.65 20.81 17.52
C ARG A 34 9.27 22.00 16.79
N GLY A 35 8.64 22.51 15.73
CA GLY A 35 9.11 23.66 14.97
C GLY A 35 10.09 23.33 13.84
N MET A 36 10.30 22.05 13.50
CA MET A 36 11.12 21.70 12.33
C MET A 36 10.44 22.12 11.01
N SER A 37 11.26 22.58 10.06
CA SER A 37 10.79 22.93 8.72
C SER A 37 10.41 21.67 7.92
N TYR A 38 9.54 21.84 6.92
CA TYR A 38 9.14 20.74 6.03
C TYR A 38 10.35 20.11 5.33
N ALA A 39 11.29 20.92 4.86
CA ALA A 39 12.51 20.44 4.20
C ALA A 39 13.37 19.58 5.13
N GLU A 40 13.53 19.99 6.40
CA GLU A 40 14.25 19.20 7.40
C GLU A 40 13.59 17.83 7.63
N VAL A 41 12.26 17.81 7.76
CA VAL A 41 11.50 16.57 7.96
C VAL A 41 11.58 15.65 6.73
N VAL A 42 11.55 16.21 5.52
CA VAL A 42 11.79 15.47 4.26
C VAL A 42 13.13 14.76 4.29
N ARG A 43 14.22 15.48 4.62
CA ARG A 43 15.57 14.90 4.69
C ARG A 43 15.65 13.77 5.71
N ARG A 44 15.03 13.95 6.88
CA ARG A 44 15.10 13.00 7.99
C ARG A 44 14.29 11.73 7.76
N VAL A 45 13.14 11.85 7.08
CA VAL A 45 12.19 10.74 6.90
C VAL A 45 12.30 10.11 5.51
N GLY A 46 12.94 10.78 4.55
CA GLY A 46 13.13 10.28 3.19
C GLY A 46 11.83 10.21 2.39
N LYS A 47 10.85 11.06 2.71
CA LYS A 47 9.53 11.08 2.05
C LYS A 47 9.26 12.44 1.44
N ASN A 48 8.52 12.45 0.33
CA ASN A 48 8.24 13.66 -0.43
C ASN A 48 7.51 14.70 0.42
N GLU A 49 7.83 15.98 0.17
CA GLU A 49 7.24 17.10 0.92
C GLU A 49 5.72 17.15 0.78
N SER A 50 5.20 16.88 -0.42
CA SER A 50 3.77 16.81 -0.69
C SER A 50 3.07 15.76 0.19
N SER A 51 3.72 14.61 0.41
CA SER A 51 3.20 13.58 1.32
C SER A 51 3.22 14.06 2.77
N ILE A 52 4.27 14.75 3.20
CA ILE A 52 4.35 15.32 4.56
C ILE A 52 3.26 16.38 4.78
N ARG A 53 3.02 17.27 3.81
CA ARG A 53 1.92 18.24 3.86
C ARG A 53 0.55 17.57 3.92
N ALA A 54 0.33 16.53 3.11
CA ALA A 54 -0.91 15.76 3.14
C ALA A 54 -1.13 15.05 4.50
N ILE A 55 -0.06 14.58 5.14
CA ILE A 55 -0.12 14.02 6.50
C ILE A 55 -0.50 15.09 7.52
N LYS A 56 0.07 16.30 7.42
CA LYS A 56 -0.26 17.43 8.29
C LYS A 56 -1.72 17.85 8.16
N GLN A 57 -2.27 17.89 6.94
CA GLN A 57 -3.69 18.18 6.71
C GLN A 57 -4.61 17.15 7.38
N LYS A 58 -4.20 15.87 7.42
CA LYS A 58 -4.97 14.77 8.01
C LYS A 58 -4.58 14.46 9.46
N GLU A 59 -4.01 15.43 10.18
CA GLU A 59 -3.48 15.25 11.53
C GLU A 59 -4.50 14.65 12.50
N ALA A 60 -5.72 15.17 12.54
CA ALA A 60 -6.78 14.67 13.42
C ALA A 60 -7.10 13.19 13.15
N GLN A 61 -7.24 12.80 11.88
CA GLN A 61 -7.48 11.40 11.49
C GLN A 61 -6.30 10.49 11.85
N VAL A 62 -5.07 10.96 11.68
CA VAL A 62 -3.86 10.19 12.04
C VAL A 62 -3.80 9.94 13.54
N ARG A 63 -4.10 10.97 14.36
CA ARG A 63 -4.13 10.85 15.83
C ARG A 63 -5.28 9.94 16.30
N GLN A 64 -6.49 10.13 15.77
CA GLN A 64 -7.64 9.28 16.05
C GLN A 64 -7.38 7.83 15.68
N SER A 65 -6.75 7.61 14.53
CA SER A 65 -6.34 6.28 14.11
C SER A 65 -5.49 5.62 15.19
N VAL A 66 -4.48 6.30 15.75
CA VAL A 66 -3.62 5.75 16.81
C VAL A 66 -4.38 5.40 18.09
N CYS A 67 -5.33 6.24 18.49
CA CYS A 67 -6.15 6.00 19.67
C CYS A 67 -7.22 4.93 19.47
N ALA A 68 -7.65 4.70 18.22
CA ALA A 68 -8.56 3.60 17.90
C ALA A 68 -7.83 2.28 18.18
N ALA A 69 -8.13 1.70 19.34
CA ALA A 69 -7.91 0.29 19.64
C ALA A 69 -8.38 -0.55 18.43
N PRO A 70 -7.79 -1.72 18.16
CA PRO A 70 -8.31 -2.59 17.13
C PRO A 70 -9.75 -2.92 17.48
N THR A 71 -10.70 -2.20 16.88
CA THR A 71 -12.10 -2.61 16.86
C THR A 71 -12.05 -4.01 16.31
N MET A 72 -12.44 -4.98 17.14
CA MET A 72 -12.53 -6.37 16.75
C MET A 72 -13.59 -6.46 15.65
N ALA A 73 -13.21 -6.13 14.41
CA ALA A 73 -13.97 -6.51 13.25
C ALA A 73 -14.14 -8.02 13.37
N LYS A 74 -15.39 -8.48 13.28
CA LYS A 74 -15.79 -9.89 13.42
C LYS A 74 -14.82 -10.73 12.58
N ARG A 75 -13.91 -11.43 13.24
CA ARG A 75 -12.99 -12.35 12.57
C ARG A 75 -13.88 -13.44 11.97
N VAL A 76 -14.01 -13.44 10.65
CA VAL A 76 -14.56 -14.60 9.94
C VAL A 76 -13.50 -15.68 10.07
N PRO A 77 -13.76 -16.80 10.77
CA PRO A 77 -12.80 -17.89 10.79
C PRO A 77 -12.68 -18.41 9.35
N THR A 78 -11.49 -18.28 8.77
CA THR A 78 -11.11 -19.00 7.56
C THR A 78 -10.87 -20.45 7.95
N ASN A 79 -11.93 -21.15 8.39
CA ASN A 79 -11.89 -22.61 8.43
C ASN A 79 -11.92 -23.07 6.98
N LEU A 80 -10.74 -23.52 6.53
CA LEU A 80 -10.51 -24.54 5.50
C LEU A 80 -11.79 -25.00 4.78
N GLY A 81 -12.24 -24.18 3.84
CA GLY A 81 -13.36 -24.46 2.96
C GLY A 81 -12.86 -24.14 1.56
N HIS A 82 -12.12 -25.08 0.99
CA HIS A 82 -11.82 -25.08 -0.43
C HIS A 82 -13.15 -24.89 -1.17
N PRO A 83 -13.30 -23.85 -2.02
CA PRO A 83 -14.58 -23.64 -2.67
C PRO A 83 -14.77 -24.80 -3.67
N LEU A 84 -15.87 -25.53 -3.51
CA LEU A 84 -16.22 -26.79 -4.21
C LEU A 84 -15.93 -26.79 -5.73
N TRP A 85 -15.92 -25.61 -6.36
CA TRP A 85 -15.69 -25.44 -7.80
C TRP A 85 -14.23 -25.65 -8.22
N ILE A 86 -13.26 -25.54 -7.30
CA ILE A 86 -11.84 -25.75 -7.62
C ILE A 86 -11.54 -27.26 -7.76
N GLU A 87 -12.15 -28.11 -6.94
CA GLU A 87 -12.00 -29.57 -7.03
C GLU A 87 -12.66 -30.18 -8.29
N ASP A 88 -13.82 -29.67 -8.72
CA ASP A 88 -14.45 -30.06 -10.00
C ASP A 88 -13.54 -29.75 -11.20
N MET A 89 -12.77 -28.66 -11.12
CA MET A 89 -11.84 -28.25 -12.17
C MET A 89 -10.63 -29.21 -12.31
N TYR A 90 -10.12 -29.71 -11.19
CA TYR A 90 -8.98 -30.64 -11.20
C TYR A 90 -9.37 -32.05 -11.63
N GLN A 91 -10.59 -32.49 -11.35
CA GLN A 91 -11.03 -33.83 -11.69
C GLN A 91 -11.24 -34.05 -13.20
N LYS A 92 -11.51 -32.98 -13.97
CA LYS A 92 -11.68 -33.06 -15.43
C LYS A 92 -10.37 -33.12 -16.22
N HIS A 93 -9.24 -32.80 -15.60
CA HIS A 93 -7.95 -32.69 -16.31
C HIS A 93 -7.08 -33.96 -16.23
N ILE A 94 -7.50 -34.97 -15.46
CA ILE A 94 -6.74 -36.21 -15.21
C ILE A 94 -7.23 -37.40 -16.06
N SER A 95 -8.38 -37.30 -16.75
CA SER A 95 -8.91 -38.38 -17.59
C SER A 95 -8.47 -38.32 -19.07
N LEU A 96 -7.41 -37.58 -19.39
CA LEU A 96 -6.93 -37.38 -20.78
C LEU A 96 -5.49 -37.90 -21.01
N MET A 97 -5.02 -38.83 -20.16
CA MET A 97 -3.70 -39.49 -20.30
C MET A 97 -3.72 -41.00 -20.03
N ASP A 98 -4.88 -41.66 -20.17
CA ASP A 98 -4.96 -43.13 -20.19
C ASP A 98 -5.73 -43.57 -21.45
N GLU A 99 -5.01 -43.64 -22.57
CA GLU A 99 -5.25 -44.59 -23.67
C GLU A 99 -3.91 -45.19 -24.12
#